data_AF-A0A087G7W5-F1
#
_entry.id   AF-A0A087G7W5-F1
#
_cell.length_a   1.000
_cell.length_b   1.000
_cell.length_c   1.000
_cell.angle_alpha   90.00
_cell.angle_beta   90.00
_cell.angle_gamma   90.00
#
_symmetry.space_group_name_H-M   'P 1'
#
loop_
_entity.id
_entity.type
_entity.pdbx_description
1 polymer ?
#
loop_
_entity_poly.entity_id
_entity_poly.type
_entity_poly.pdbx_seq_one_letter_code
_entity_poly.pdbx_strand_id
1 'polypeptide(L)'
;MKFEVLNFGPVVINDVLIRIGRYKRCLTKKDMDVVMDLFREKTSLGRLKLDRVGFMNSVFGMQLQDEYLQYLKNKDNHVWDRLILAYANGELPAQGKTSKKWGSDFVKIYFPLLVDNTHWISVCVNFVLRTVEVFDCCGRNYEKEVEAFAVTIPQIMKEIHTEAYGENLQLTPYSIIHVPVSCGLNRSKSDCGVYAIKYIECHFLNLPLDLLNDGNIRQARQKIAIDLWKAASNPAFFI
;
A
#
# COMPACT_ATOMS: atom_id res chain seq x y z
N MET A 1 10.63 -26.67 -24.26
CA MET A 1 11.24 -25.46 -23.66
C MET A 1 10.76 -25.39 -22.21
N LYS A 2 11.63 -25.61 -21.22
CA LYS A 2 11.26 -25.41 -19.80
C LYS A 2 11.37 -23.91 -19.52
N PHE A 3 10.27 -23.28 -19.13
CA PHE A 3 10.34 -21.91 -18.63
C PHE A 3 11.03 -21.94 -17.27
N GLU A 4 12.03 -21.07 -17.09
CA GLU A 4 12.67 -20.86 -15.80
C GLU A 4 11.63 -20.40 -14.78
N VAL A 5 11.59 -21.05 -13.62
CA VAL A 5 10.69 -20.67 -12.52
C VAL A 5 11.34 -19.51 -11.78
N LEU A 6 10.71 -18.34 -11.85
CA LEU A 6 11.16 -17.12 -11.18
C LEU A 6 10.44 -16.96 -9.85
N ASN A 7 11.21 -16.81 -8.78
CA ASN A 7 10.70 -16.58 -7.44
C ASN A 7 11.06 -15.17 -6.97
N PHE A 8 10.15 -14.55 -6.23
CA PHE A 8 10.41 -13.35 -5.46
C PHE A 8 9.92 -13.58 -4.04
N GLY A 9 10.88 -13.76 -3.11
CA GLY A 9 10.59 -14.37 -1.82
C GLY A 9 9.92 -15.75 -1.97
N PRO A 10 8.82 -16.04 -1.24
CA PRO A 10 8.12 -17.31 -1.33
C PRO A 10 7.18 -17.42 -2.55
N VAL A 11 7.10 -16.40 -3.40
CA VAL A 11 6.10 -16.32 -4.47
C VAL A 11 6.71 -16.64 -5.82
N VAL A 12 6.15 -17.64 -6.52
CA VAL A 12 6.38 -17.84 -7.97
C VAL A 12 5.70 -16.71 -8.75
N ILE A 13 6.48 -15.95 -9.52
CA ILE A 13 6.04 -14.71 -10.17
C ILE A 13 5.83 -14.81 -11.69
N ASN A 14 6.08 -15.96 -12.34
CA ASN A 14 5.89 -16.10 -13.79
C ASN A 14 4.50 -15.63 -14.25
N ASP A 15 3.44 -16.08 -13.58
CA ASP A 15 2.05 -15.66 -13.89
C ASP A 15 1.79 -14.18 -13.57
N VAL A 16 2.47 -13.65 -12.56
CA VAL A 16 2.38 -12.22 -12.18
C VAL A 16 2.99 -11.37 -13.29
N LEU A 17 4.19 -11.71 -13.76
CA LEU A 17 4.87 -11.03 -14.87
C LEU A 17 4.02 -11.06 -16.15
N ILE A 18 3.46 -12.21 -16.50
CA ILE A 18 2.56 -12.36 -17.66
C ILE A 18 1.32 -11.48 -17.51
N ARG A 19 0.70 -11.47 -16.33
CA ARG A 19 -0.54 -10.73 -16.07
C ARG A 19 -0.32 -9.22 -16.05
N ILE A 20 0.75 -8.75 -15.42
CA ILE A 20 1.12 -7.32 -15.41
C ILE A 20 1.46 -6.85 -16.82
N GLY A 21 2.28 -7.60 -17.55
CA GLY A 21 2.70 -7.27 -18.91
C GLY A 21 1.59 -7.34 -19.96
N ARG A 22 0.50 -8.08 -19.69
CA ARG A 22 -0.64 -8.19 -20.60
C ARG A 22 -1.52 -6.94 -20.53
N TYR A 23 -1.66 -6.27 -21.67
CA TYR A 23 -2.55 -5.12 -21.82
C TYR A 23 -4.01 -5.51 -21.55
N LYS A 24 -4.77 -4.59 -20.94
CA LYS A 24 -6.19 -4.73 -20.58
C LYS A 24 -6.51 -5.87 -19.61
N ARG A 25 -5.57 -6.24 -18.74
CA ARG A 25 -5.81 -7.25 -17.70
C ARG A 25 -5.77 -6.62 -16.32
N CYS A 26 -6.88 -6.73 -15.59
CA CYS A 26 -6.96 -6.27 -14.20
C CYS A 26 -5.92 -7.00 -13.35
N LEU A 27 -5.29 -6.25 -12.46
CA LEU A 27 -4.39 -6.79 -11.46
C LEU A 27 -5.20 -7.43 -10.32
N THR A 28 -4.74 -8.59 -9.90
CA THR A 28 -5.24 -9.35 -8.76
C THR A 28 -4.58 -8.90 -7.47
N LYS A 29 -5.12 -9.29 -6.31
CA LYS A 29 -4.50 -9.04 -4.99
C LYS A 29 -3.04 -9.51 -4.96
N LYS A 30 -2.76 -10.72 -5.50
CA LYS A 30 -1.41 -11.27 -5.61
C LYS A 30 -0.45 -10.37 -6.42
N ASP A 31 -0.93 -9.74 -7.49
CA ASP A 31 -0.06 -8.83 -8.28
C ASP A 31 0.27 -7.56 -7.51
N MET A 32 -0.72 -7.01 -6.81
CA MET A 32 -0.55 -5.81 -6.00
C MET A 32 0.45 -6.10 -4.87
N ASP A 33 0.23 -7.19 -4.12
CA ASP A 33 1.04 -7.54 -2.95
C ASP A 33 2.51 -7.81 -3.32
N VAL A 34 2.76 -8.54 -4.40
CA VAL A 34 4.13 -8.81 -4.89
C VAL A 34 4.87 -7.51 -5.24
N VAL A 35 4.18 -6.49 -5.74
CA VAL A 35 4.79 -5.18 -6.01
C VAL A 35 5.00 -4.37 -4.73
N MET A 36 4.09 -4.46 -3.75
CA MET A 36 4.30 -3.86 -2.43
C MET A 36 5.49 -4.49 -1.69
N ASP A 37 5.67 -5.80 -1.82
CA ASP A 37 6.83 -6.53 -1.31
C ASP A 37 8.13 -6.02 -1.95
N LEU A 38 8.11 -5.80 -3.26
CA LEU A 38 9.24 -5.19 -3.98
C LEU A 38 9.60 -3.79 -3.46
N PHE A 39 8.60 -2.93 -3.24
CA PHE A 39 8.85 -1.60 -2.67
C PHE A 39 9.44 -1.68 -1.27
N ARG A 40 8.89 -2.55 -0.42
CA ARG A 40 9.37 -2.78 0.94
C ARG A 40 10.82 -3.27 0.97
N GLU A 41 11.15 -4.30 0.18
CA GLU A 41 12.51 -4.81 0.11
C GLU A 41 13.50 -3.76 -0.40
N LYS A 42 13.14 -2.95 -1.41
CA LYS A 42 13.98 -1.85 -1.89
C LYS A 42 14.27 -0.82 -0.80
N THR A 43 13.30 -0.48 0.05
CA THR A 43 13.52 0.42 1.19
C THR A 43 14.32 -0.21 2.32
N SER A 44 14.01 -1.46 2.71
CA SER A 44 14.70 -2.14 3.80
C SER A 44 16.17 -2.40 3.50
N LEU A 45 16.52 -2.63 2.23
CA LEU A 45 17.90 -2.81 1.78
C LEU A 45 18.65 -1.49 1.53
N GLY A 46 18.05 -0.32 1.87
CA GLY A 46 18.66 0.99 1.65
C GLY A 46 18.85 1.37 0.17
N ARG A 47 18.25 0.60 -0.75
CA ARG A 47 18.32 0.85 -2.20
C ARG A 47 17.44 2.02 -2.62
N LEU A 48 16.50 2.41 -1.76
CA LEU A 48 15.78 3.68 -1.79
C LEU A 48 16.12 4.43 -0.51
N LYS A 49 16.54 5.70 -0.62
CA LYS A 49 16.77 6.60 0.53
C LYS A 49 15.43 7.12 1.09
N LEU A 50 14.56 6.18 1.48
CA LEU A 50 13.22 6.42 2.00
C LEU A 50 13.07 5.64 3.31
N ASP A 51 13.95 5.94 4.26
CA ASP A 51 14.07 5.23 5.54
C ASP A 51 12.85 5.37 6.45
N ARG A 52 11.98 6.36 6.19
CA ARG A 52 10.79 6.67 6.99
C ARG A 52 9.45 6.39 6.30
N VAL A 53 9.43 5.53 5.27
CA VAL A 53 8.21 5.10 4.58
C VAL A 53 8.01 3.59 4.71
N GLY A 54 6.79 3.18 5.08
CA GLY A 54 6.39 1.77 5.13
C GLY A 54 5.42 1.37 4.01
N PHE A 55 5.41 0.09 3.65
CA PHE A 55 4.57 -0.47 2.59
C PHE A 55 3.80 -1.69 3.10
N MET A 56 2.48 -1.57 3.21
CA MET A 56 1.59 -2.67 3.60
C MET A 56 1.00 -3.36 2.37
N ASN A 57 0.51 -4.58 2.55
CA ASN A 57 -0.15 -5.36 1.50
C ASN A 57 -1.65 -5.02 1.42
N SER A 58 -2.35 -5.60 0.45
CA SER A 58 -3.80 -5.43 0.26
C SER A 58 -4.63 -6.09 1.36
N VAL A 59 -4.07 -7.08 2.07
CA VAL A 59 -4.74 -7.75 3.20
C VAL A 59 -4.89 -6.82 4.39
N PHE A 60 -3.88 -5.98 4.67
CA PHE A 60 -3.95 -4.96 5.72
C PHE A 60 -5.18 -4.07 5.60
N GLY A 61 -5.43 -3.51 4.40
CA GLY A 61 -6.56 -2.61 4.17
C GLY A 61 -7.90 -3.27 4.48
N MET A 62 -8.06 -4.54 4.07
CA MET A 62 -9.25 -5.34 4.34
C MET A 62 -9.43 -5.62 5.84
N GLN A 63 -8.38 -6.09 6.50
CA GLN A 63 -8.42 -6.42 7.93
C GLN A 63 -8.77 -5.19 8.78
N LEU A 64 -8.22 -4.03 8.44
CA LEU A 64 -8.50 -2.81 9.19
C LEU A 64 -9.92 -2.28 8.96
N GLN A 65 -10.51 -2.49 7.78
CA GLN A 65 -11.92 -2.20 7.53
C GLN A 65 -12.84 -3.13 8.35
N ASP A 66 -12.53 -4.42 8.42
CA ASP A 66 -13.29 -5.37 9.25
C ASP A 66 -13.16 -5.03 10.74
N GLU A 67 -11.96 -4.65 11.18
CA GLU A 67 -11.68 -4.25 12.56
C GLU A 67 -12.45 -2.98 12.94
N TYR A 68 -12.53 -2.00 12.03
CA TYR A 68 -13.32 -0.79 12.24
C TYR A 68 -14.78 -1.10 12.56
N LEU A 69 -15.39 -2.08 11.89
CA LEU A 69 -16.77 -2.50 12.17
C LEU A 69 -16.92 -3.11 13.57
N GLN A 70 -15.89 -3.78 14.10
CA GLN A 70 -15.89 -4.28 15.48
C GLN A 70 -15.66 -3.15 16.48
N TYR A 71 -14.75 -2.23 16.18
CA TYR A 71 -14.50 -1.04 16.98
C TYR A 71 -15.77 -0.20 17.17
N LEU A 72 -16.54 0.02 16.10
CA LEU A 72 -17.79 0.78 16.17
C LEU A 72 -18.84 0.16 17.12
N LYS A 73 -18.82 -1.16 17.32
CA LYS A 73 -19.77 -1.85 18.22
C LYS A 73 -19.44 -1.69 19.70
N ASN A 74 -18.17 -1.50 20.05
CA ASN A 74 -17.71 -1.45 21.45
C ASN A 74 -16.48 -0.55 21.61
N LYS A 75 -16.63 0.76 21.34
CA LYS A 75 -15.51 1.70 21.28
C LYS A 75 -14.68 1.77 22.57
N ASP A 76 -15.34 1.78 23.72
CA ASP A 76 -14.68 2.04 25.01
C ASP A 76 -13.85 0.86 25.52
N ASN A 77 -14.20 -0.36 25.10
CA ASN A 77 -13.52 -1.60 25.51
C ASN A 77 -13.01 -2.41 24.31
N HIS A 78 -12.81 -1.76 23.17
CA HIS A 78 -12.31 -2.45 21.99
C HIS A 78 -10.88 -2.93 22.22
N VAL A 79 -10.62 -4.18 21.88
CA VAL A 79 -9.28 -4.77 21.90
C VAL A 79 -8.85 -4.97 20.46
N TRP A 80 -7.74 -4.32 20.08
CA TRP A 80 -7.20 -4.40 18.73
C TRP A 80 -6.71 -5.80 18.39
N ASP A 81 -7.05 -6.27 17.19
CA ASP A 81 -6.54 -7.51 16.64
C ASP A 81 -5.00 -7.51 16.59
N ARG A 82 -4.41 -8.64 16.99
CA ARG A 82 -2.95 -8.78 17.10
C ARG A 82 -2.24 -8.58 15.76
N LEU A 83 -2.87 -8.91 14.63
CA LEU A 83 -2.30 -8.70 13.30
C LEU A 83 -2.26 -7.21 12.96
N ILE A 84 -3.28 -6.43 13.35
CA ILE A 84 -3.28 -4.97 13.18
C ILE A 84 -2.13 -4.35 14.00
N LEU A 85 -1.97 -4.78 15.25
CA LEU A 85 -0.85 -4.34 16.08
C LEU A 85 0.52 -4.79 15.53
N ALA A 86 0.60 -5.98 14.92
CA ALA A 86 1.82 -6.47 14.28
C ALA A 86 2.20 -5.62 13.04
N TYR A 87 1.23 -5.16 12.24
CA TYR A 87 1.50 -4.16 11.19
C TYR A 87 2.03 -2.85 11.76
N ALA A 88 1.39 -2.35 12.82
CA ALA A 88 1.74 -1.07 13.45
C ALA A 88 3.13 -1.07 14.10
N ASN A 89 3.57 -2.23 14.59
CA ASN A 89 4.90 -2.45 15.15
C ASN A 89 5.96 -2.87 14.09
N GLY A 90 5.60 -2.92 12.81
CA GLY A 90 6.52 -3.26 11.72
C GLY A 90 6.91 -4.75 11.67
N GLU A 91 6.14 -5.61 12.31
CA GLU A 91 6.29 -7.08 12.28
C GLU A 91 5.64 -7.71 11.06
N LEU A 92 4.62 -7.06 10.51
CA LEU A 92 3.98 -7.41 9.25
C LEU A 92 4.11 -6.30 8.21
N PRO A 93 4.09 -6.63 6.90
CA PRO A 93 4.13 -7.99 6.35
C PRO A 93 5.45 -8.74 6.64
N ALA A 94 5.40 -10.08 6.67
CA ALA A 94 6.56 -10.91 7.06
C ALA A 94 7.74 -10.83 6.08
N GLN A 95 7.47 -10.87 4.77
CA GLN A 95 8.51 -10.70 3.75
C GLN A 95 9.04 -9.25 3.83
N GLY A 96 10.35 -9.05 3.96
CA GLY A 96 10.90 -7.71 4.12
C GLY A 96 10.47 -7.00 5.42
N LYS A 97 10.15 -7.77 6.48
CA LYS A 97 9.87 -7.27 7.84
C LYS A 97 10.91 -6.21 8.24
N THR A 98 10.44 -5.12 8.84
CA THR A 98 11.28 -3.94 9.11
C THR A 98 11.52 -3.69 10.59
N SER A 99 10.63 -4.21 11.46
CA SER A 99 10.57 -3.89 12.89
C SER A 99 10.49 -2.38 13.19
N LYS A 100 10.05 -1.59 12.20
CA LYS A 100 9.89 -0.13 12.28
C LYS A 100 8.46 0.21 12.66
N LYS A 101 8.29 0.99 13.73
CA LYS A 101 7.00 1.37 14.28
C LYS A 101 6.39 2.57 13.54
N TRP A 102 5.07 2.58 13.44
CA TRP A 102 4.33 3.72 12.89
C TRP A 102 4.48 4.97 13.76
N GLY A 103 4.56 6.14 13.11
CA GLY A 103 4.76 7.46 13.70
C GLY A 103 6.14 7.73 14.30
N SER A 104 6.84 6.72 14.83
CA SER A 104 8.22 6.86 15.29
C SER A 104 9.21 6.71 14.13
N ASP A 105 9.24 5.52 13.53
CA ASP A 105 10.16 5.21 12.43
C ASP A 105 9.55 5.59 11.08
N PHE A 106 8.31 5.15 10.83
CA PHE A 106 7.58 5.48 9.61
C PHE A 106 6.71 6.71 9.81
N VAL A 107 6.95 7.77 9.02
CA VAL A 107 6.10 8.96 8.96
C VAL A 107 4.95 8.82 7.99
N LYS A 108 5.09 7.91 7.02
CA LYS A 108 4.06 7.56 6.05
C LYS A 108 4.01 6.05 5.86
N ILE A 109 2.81 5.53 5.63
CA ILE A 109 2.61 4.17 5.11
C ILE A 109 1.75 4.20 3.86
N TYR A 110 2.02 3.27 2.95
CA TYR A 110 1.30 3.13 1.69
C TYR A 110 0.72 1.72 1.56
N PHE A 111 -0.48 1.63 1.00
CA PHE A 111 -1.09 0.35 0.66
C PHE A 111 -2.14 0.49 -0.45
N PRO A 112 -2.32 -0.56 -1.26
CA PRO A 112 -3.42 -0.63 -2.20
C PRO A 112 -4.71 -1.05 -1.47
N LEU A 113 -5.84 -0.46 -1.84
CA LEU A 113 -7.16 -0.82 -1.33
C LEU A 113 -8.07 -1.23 -2.48
N LEU A 114 -8.71 -2.39 -2.35
CA LEU A 114 -9.71 -2.88 -3.31
C LEU A 114 -11.09 -2.43 -2.83
N VAL A 115 -11.66 -1.43 -3.51
CA VAL A 115 -12.99 -0.91 -3.25
C VAL A 115 -14.02 -1.54 -4.19
N ASP A 116 -15.25 -1.72 -3.70
CA ASP A 116 -16.35 -2.39 -4.39
C ASP A 116 -15.99 -3.77 -4.99
N ASN A 117 -15.00 -4.45 -4.41
CA ASN A 117 -14.42 -5.70 -4.90
C ASN A 117 -13.92 -5.68 -6.36
N THR A 118 -13.81 -4.51 -7.00
CA THR A 118 -13.60 -4.40 -8.45
C THR A 118 -12.61 -3.31 -8.85
N HIS A 119 -12.33 -2.34 -7.97
CA HIS A 119 -11.52 -1.18 -8.32
C HIS A 119 -10.39 -0.97 -7.32
N TRP A 120 -9.18 -0.77 -7.83
CA TRP A 120 -8.00 -0.51 -6.99
C TRP A 120 -7.78 0.99 -6.86
N ILE A 121 -7.60 1.43 -5.62
CA ILE A 121 -7.08 2.76 -5.27
C ILE A 121 -5.81 2.62 -4.44
N SER A 122 -5.09 3.72 -4.28
CA SER A 122 -3.96 3.79 -3.36
C SER A 122 -4.28 4.69 -2.18
N VAL A 123 -3.81 4.28 -1.01
CA VAL A 123 -3.96 5.03 0.22
C VAL A 123 -2.58 5.31 0.80
N CYS A 124 -2.35 6.56 1.20
CA CYS A 124 -1.21 6.98 2.01
C CYS A 124 -1.73 7.49 3.34
N VAL A 125 -1.27 6.89 4.44
CA VAL A 125 -1.52 7.43 5.78
C VAL A 125 -0.27 8.20 6.20
N ASN A 126 -0.43 9.48 6.47
CA ASN A 126 0.65 10.37 6.90
C ASN A 126 0.45 10.71 8.38
N PHE A 127 1.29 10.15 9.23
CA PHE A 127 1.16 10.31 10.68
C PHE A 127 1.54 11.71 11.15
N VAL A 128 2.40 12.42 10.41
CA VAL A 128 2.85 13.78 10.75
C VAL A 128 1.77 14.80 10.42
N LEU A 129 1.22 14.74 9.21
CA LEU A 129 0.14 15.65 8.79
C LEU A 129 -1.23 15.20 9.29
N ARG A 130 -1.34 13.98 9.84
CA ARG A 130 -2.59 13.36 10.28
C ARG A 130 -3.62 13.33 9.15
N THR A 131 -3.18 12.81 8.00
CA THR A 131 -3.99 12.70 6.78
C THR A 131 -4.10 11.26 6.28
N VAL A 132 -5.23 10.95 5.67
CA VAL A 132 -5.46 9.76 4.83
C VAL A 132 -5.64 10.26 3.40
N GLU A 133 -4.59 10.12 2.60
CA GLU A 133 -4.52 10.59 1.22
C GLU A 133 -4.92 9.47 0.25
N VAL A 134 -5.93 9.73 -0.57
CA VAL A 134 -6.52 8.78 -1.50
C VAL A 134 -6.17 9.14 -2.94
N PHE A 135 -5.59 8.20 -3.67
CA PHE A 135 -5.23 8.35 -5.09
C PHE A 135 -6.09 7.40 -5.92
N ASP A 136 -6.95 7.98 -6.77
CA ASP A 136 -7.84 7.22 -7.64
C ASP A 136 -7.82 7.74 -9.08
N CYS A 137 -7.48 6.88 -10.04
CA CYS A 137 -7.52 7.19 -11.46
C CYS A 137 -8.94 7.48 -12.00
N CYS A 138 -9.99 7.04 -11.32
CA CYS A 138 -11.37 7.36 -11.69
C CYS A 138 -11.90 8.64 -11.04
N GLY A 139 -11.14 9.27 -10.13
CA GLY A 139 -11.55 10.49 -9.44
C GLY A 139 -12.84 10.34 -8.62
N ARG A 140 -13.16 9.13 -8.16
CA ARG A 140 -14.36 8.87 -7.36
C ARG A 140 -14.12 9.24 -5.91
N ASN A 141 -15.21 9.57 -5.22
CA ASN A 141 -15.21 9.75 -3.78
C ASN A 141 -15.37 8.37 -3.09
N TYR A 142 -14.44 8.07 -2.19
CA TYR A 142 -14.37 6.84 -1.40
C TYR A 142 -14.28 7.12 0.11
N GLU A 143 -14.86 8.24 0.56
CA GLU A 143 -14.76 8.73 1.93
C GLU A 143 -15.24 7.68 2.96
N LYS A 144 -16.33 6.96 2.66
CA LYS A 144 -16.85 5.90 3.56
C LYS A 144 -15.90 4.71 3.66
N GLU A 145 -15.31 4.31 2.54
CA GLU A 145 -14.39 3.19 2.47
C GLU A 145 -13.08 3.48 3.20
N VAL A 146 -12.67 4.76 3.24
CA VAL A 146 -11.41 5.18 3.87
C VAL A 146 -11.57 5.79 5.27
N GLU A 147 -12.79 6.09 5.71
CA GLU A 147 -13.10 6.56 7.07
C GLU A 147 -12.54 5.61 8.13
N ALA A 148 -12.61 4.30 7.87
CA ALA A 148 -12.04 3.28 8.73
C ALA A 148 -10.60 3.60 9.12
N PHE A 149 -9.75 3.98 8.16
CA PHE A 149 -8.35 4.35 8.42
C PHE A 149 -8.26 5.67 9.19
N ALA A 150 -9.06 6.67 8.81
CA ALA A 150 -9.04 7.98 9.44
C ALA A 150 -9.38 7.92 10.94
N VAL A 151 -10.33 7.06 11.31
CA VAL A 151 -10.81 6.90 12.69
C VAL A 151 -9.93 5.97 13.51
N THR A 152 -9.52 4.82 12.96
CA THR A 152 -8.83 3.77 13.74
C THR A 152 -7.34 4.02 13.90
N ILE A 153 -6.66 4.64 12.92
CA ILE A 153 -5.21 4.89 12.99
C ILE A 153 -4.80 5.68 14.25
N PRO A 154 -5.44 6.81 14.63
CA PRO A 154 -5.12 7.49 15.89
C PRO A 154 -5.22 6.61 17.13
N GLN A 155 -6.20 5.68 17.15
CA GLN A 155 -6.44 4.79 18.29
C GLN A 155 -5.39 3.69 18.37
N ILE A 156 -5.02 3.09 17.22
CA ILE A 156 -3.93 2.11 17.13
C ILE A 156 -2.60 2.77 17.52
N MET A 157 -2.37 4.00 17.06
CA MET A 157 -1.20 4.78 17.43
C MET A 157 -1.11 5.00 18.94
N LYS A 158 -2.24 5.23 19.62
CA LYS A 158 -2.28 5.28 21.09
C LYS A 158 -1.82 3.97 21.71
N GLU A 159 -2.37 2.84 21.25
CA GLU A 159 -2.07 1.51 21.79
C GLU A 159 -0.57 1.18 21.72
N ILE A 160 0.07 1.38 20.56
CA ILE A 160 1.48 1.00 20.35
C ILE A 160 2.50 1.95 21.01
N HIS A 161 2.04 3.12 21.47
CA HIS A 161 2.88 4.18 22.05
C HIS A 161 2.51 4.50 23.51
N THR A 162 1.68 3.68 24.14
CA THR A 162 1.13 3.88 25.49
C THR A 162 2.22 4.18 26.54
N GLU A 163 3.38 3.52 26.46
CA GLU A 163 4.49 3.72 27.39
C GLU A 163 5.36 4.96 27.09
N ALA A 164 5.38 5.42 25.84
CA ALA A 164 6.34 6.42 25.36
C ALA A 164 5.79 7.86 25.29
N TYR A 165 4.47 8.04 25.15
CA TYR A 165 3.89 9.36 24.86
C TYR A 165 2.87 9.89 25.87
N GLY A 166 2.43 9.10 26.86
CA GLY A 166 1.51 9.56 27.92
C GLY A 166 0.23 10.23 27.38
N GLU A 167 -0.51 10.94 28.23
CA GLU A 167 -1.86 11.49 28.00
C GLU A 167 -2.03 12.49 26.82
N ASN A 168 -1.00 12.74 26.00
CA ASN A 168 -0.97 13.80 24.99
C ASN A 168 -1.23 13.36 23.53
N LEU A 169 -1.56 12.09 23.28
CA LEU A 169 -1.88 11.62 21.93
C LEU A 169 -3.25 12.12 21.46
N GLN A 170 -3.25 12.89 20.35
CA GLN A 170 -4.50 13.39 19.77
C GLN A 170 -5.26 12.27 19.06
N LEU A 171 -6.40 11.89 19.64
CA LEU A 171 -7.24 10.77 19.17
C LEU A 171 -8.30 11.19 18.13
N THR A 172 -8.30 12.45 17.71
CA THR A 172 -9.25 12.91 16.69
C THR A 172 -9.01 12.16 15.37
N PRO A 173 -10.04 11.91 14.54
CA PRO A 173 -9.84 11.33 13.23
C PRO A 173 -8.85 12.14 12.38
N TYR A 174 -8.11 11.45 11.54
CA TYR A 174 -7.24 12.07 10.53
C TYR A 174 -8.09 12.70 9.41
N SER A 175 -7.59 13.75 8.77
CA SER A 175 -8.28 14.37 7.64
C SER A 175 -8.17 13.49 6.39
N ILE A 176 -9.28 13.26 5.70
CA ILE A 176 -9.29 12.54 4.43
C ILE A 176 -9.02 13.52 3.29
N ILE A 177 -8.05 13.22 2.44
CA ILE A 177 -7.67 14.04 1.28
C ILE A 177 -7.82 13.20 0.02
N HIS A 178 -8.74 13.57 -0.86
CA HIS A 178 -8.80 13.02 -2.21
C HIS A 178 -7.80 13.77 -3.08
N VAL A 179 -6.71 13.11 -3.45
CA VAL A 179 -5.61 13.73 -4.19
C VAL A 179 -6.06 13.97 -5.64
N PRO A 180 -5.99 15.23 -6.15
CA PRO A 180 -6.36 15.52 -7.52
C PRO A 180 -5.48 14.78 -8.52
N VAL A 181 -6.11 14.15 -9.50
CA VAL A 181 -5.44 13.54 -10.66
C VAL A 181 -6.12 14.00 -11.95
N SER A 182 -5.49 13.74 -13.09
CA SER A 182 -6.10 14.07 -14.38
C SER A 182 -7.46 13.38 -14.56
N CYS A 183 -8.43 14.10 -15.12
CA CYS A 183 -9.77 13.57 -15.37
C CYS A 183 -9.78 12.56 -16.54
N GLY A 184 -10.70 11.59 -16.48
CA GLY A 184 -10.97 10.69 -17.61
C GLY A 184 -9.86 9.68 -17.92
N LEU A 185 -9.09 9.30 -16.89
CA LEU A 185 -8.10 8.22 -16.94
C LEU A 185 -8.76 6.83 -16.83
N ASN A 186 -7.95 5.78 -17.03
CA ASN A 186 -8.36 4.38 -16.97
C ASN A 186 -9.50 4.06 -17.95
N ARG A 187 -9.44 4.62 -19.17
CA ARG A 187 -10.42 4.32 -20.24
C ARG A 187 -10.51 2.83 -20.58
N SER A 188 -9.44 2.07 -20.32
CA SER A 188 -9.41 0.62 -20.50
C SER A 188 -10.26 -0.16 -19.48
N LYS A 189 -10.69 0.50 -18.38
CA LYS A 189 -11.39 -0.10 -17.23
C LYS A 189 -10.67 -1.27 -16.57
N SER A 190 -9.36 -1.42 -16.83
CA SER A 190 -8.58 -2.58 -16.39
C SER A 190 -7.17 -2.22 -15.92
N ASP A 191 -6.85 -0.93 -15.88
CA ASP A 191 -5.55 -0.41 -15.47
C ASP A 191 -5.57 0.23 -14.07
N CYS A 192 -6.68 0.21 -13.33
CA CYS A 192 -6.77 0.81 -11.99
C CYS A 192 -5.68 0.32 -11.04
N GLY A 193 -5.36 -0.99 -11.05
CA GLY A 193 -4.25 -1.53 -10.25
C GLY A 193 -2.87 -1.00 -10.66
N VAL A 194 -2.66 -0.73 -11.95
CA VAL A 194 -1.42 -0.15 -12.46
C VAL A 194 -1.31 1.31 -12.03
N TYR A 195 -2.38 2.08 -12.17
CA TYR A 195 -2.45 3.45 -11.66
C TYR A 195 -2.19 3.49 -10.16
N ALA A 196 -2.85 2.63 -9.38
CA ALA A 196 -2.67 2.56 -7.94
C ALA A 196 -1.19 2.33 -7.55
N ILE A 197 -0.56 1.28 -8.08
CA ILE A 197 0.87 1.00 -7.84
C ILE A 197 1.73 2.21 -8.20
N LYS A 198 1.47 2.83 -9.35
CA LYS A 198 2.29 3.93 -9.87
C LYS A 198 2.05 5.25 -9.15
N TYR A 199 0.86 5.50 -8.63
CA TYR A 199 0.61 6.63 -7.74
C TYR A 199 1.35 6.50 -6.41
N ILE A 200 1.43 5.29 -5.85
CA ILE A 200 2.28 5.02 -4.68
C ILE A 200 3.73 5.36 -5.04
N GLU A 201 4.25 4.82 -6.14
CA GLU A 201 5.62 5.07 -6.60
C GLU A 201 5.91 6.55 -6.84
N CYS A 202 5.04 7.25 -7.56
CA CYS A 202 5.21 8.67 -7.79
C CYS A 202 5.20 9.44 -6.47
N HIS A 203 4.24 9.17 -5.58
CA HIS A 203 4.10 9.93 -4.35
C HIS A 203 5.29 9.73 -3.40
N PHE A 204 5.78 8.50 -3.20
CA PHE A 204 6.94 8.30 -2.31
C PHE A 204 8.27 8.79 -2.92
N LEU A 205 8.36 8.90 -4.25
CA LEU A 205 9.52 9.47 -4.95
C LEU A 205 9.42 11.00 -5.15
N ASN A 206 8.35 11.63 -4.67
CA ASN A 206 8.03 13.04 -4.94
C ASN A 206 8.00 13.39 -6.45
N LEU A 207 7.46 12.48 -7.26
CA LEU A 207 7.23 12.68 -8.67
C LEU A 207 5.80 13.18 -8.93
N PRO A 208 5.59 14.03 -9.96
CA PRO A 208 4.25 14.44 -10.37
C PRO A 208 3.37 13.25 -10.77
N LEU A 209 2.09 13.28 -10.36
CA LEU A 209 1.12 12.23 -10.69
C LEU A 209 0.64 12.29 -12.15
N ASP A 210 0.70 13.48 -12.77
CA ASP A 210 0.34 13.72 -14.18
C ASP A 210 1.33 13.07 -15.17
N LEU A 211 2.47 12.57 -14.67
CA LEU A 211 3.33 11.65 -15.40
C LEU A 211 2.62 10.36 -15.80
N LEU A 212 1.45 10.04 -15.24
CA LEU A 212 0.66 8.86 -15.58
C LEU A 212 -0.59 9.25 -16.34
N ASN A 213 -0.79 8.63 -17.50
CA ASN A 213 -2.00 8.78 -18.29
C ASN A 213 -2.23 7.56 -19.18
N ASP A 214 -3.40 7.50 -19.83
CA ASP A 214 -3.76 6.36 -20.67
C ASP A 214 -2.81 6.17 -21.87
N GLY A 215 -2.11 7.21 -22.30
CA GLY A 215 -1.11 7.16 -23.37
C GLY A 215 0.18 6.45 -22.98
N ASN A 216 0.52 6.40 -21.67
CA ASN A 216 1.75 5.77 -21.18
C ASN A 216 1.53 4.61 -20.18
N ILE A 217 0.28 4.26 -19.89
CA ILE A 217 -0.05 3.21 -18.92
C ILE A 217 0.49 1.83 -19.32
N ARG A 218 0.69 1.58 -20.62
CA ARG A 218 1.31 0.34 -21.12
C ARG A 218 2.79 0.26 -20.76
N GLN A 219 3.50 1.38 -20.86
CA GLN A 219 4.91 1.51 -20.47
C GLN A 219 5.03 1.38 -18.94
N ALA A 220 4.08 1.93 -18.19
CA ALA A 220 4.00 1.73 -16.75
C ALA A 220 3.85 0.24 -16.37
N ARG A 221 2.97 -0.51 -17.04
CA ARG A 221 2.88 -1.97 -16.89
C ARG A 221 4.21 -2.67 -17.14
N GLN A 222 4.86 -2.34 -18.26
CA GLN A 222 6.15 -2.93 -18.63
C GLN A 222 7.22 -2.61 -17.58
N LYS A 223 7.25 -1.39 -17.06
CA LYS A 223 8.18 -0.98 -16.00
C LYS A 223 8.00 -1.80 -14.73
N ILE A 224 6.76 -2.02 -14.28
CA ILE A 224 6.47 -2.86 -13.11
C ILE A 224 6.96 -4.30 -13.35
N ALA A 225 6.64 -4.88 -14.51
CA ALA A 225 7.07 -6.24 -14.86
C ALA A 225 8.60 -6.37 -14.93
N ILE A 226 9.29 -5.38 -15.53
CA ILE A 226 10.76 -5.36 -15.62
C ILE A 226 11.38 -5.24 -14.23
N ASP A 227 10.83 -4.39 -13.36
CA ASP A 227 11.36 -4.21 -12.01
C ASP A 227 11.22 -5.49 -11.16
N LEU A 228 10.09 -6.17 -11.27
CA LEU A 228 9.87 -7.47 -10.62
C LEU A 228 10.79 -8.55 -11.18
N TRP A 229 10.91 -8.63 -12.50
CA TRP A 229 11.82 -9.59 -13.14
C TRP A 229 13.27 -9.35 -12.69
N LYS A 230 13.74 -8.11 -12.67
CA LYS A 230 15.08 -7.76 -12.18
C LYS A 230 15.28 -8.13 -10.72
N ALA A 231 14.26 -7.99 -9.88
CA ALA A 231 14.35 -8.37 -8.48
C ALA A 231 14.44 -9.90 -8.31
N ALA A 232 13.58 -10.65 -9.00
CA ALA A 232 13.60 -12.12 -8.97
C ALA A 232 14.84 -12.75 -9.60
N SER A 233 15.44 -12.10 -10.60
CA SER A 233 16.62 -12.59 -11.30
C SER A 233 17.96 -12.13 -10.69
N ASN A 234 17.93 -11.37 -9.59
CA ASN A 234 19.16 -10.88 -8.97
C ASN A 234 19.61 -11.86 -7.85
N PRO A 235 20.85 -12.39 -7.92
CA PRO A 235 21.34 -13.37 -6.95
C PRO A 235 21.44 -12.87 -5.50
N ALA A 236 21.38 -11.55 -5.27
CA ALA A 236 21.36 -10.96 -3.93
C ALA A 236 20.05 -11.20 -3.13
N PHE A 237 19.07 -11.91 -3.69
CA PHE A 237 17.78 -12.22 -3.05
C PHE A 237 17.62 -13.71 -2.65
N PHE A 238 18.69 -14.51 -2.75
CA PHE A 238 18.72 -15.92 -2.31
C PHE A 238 19.40 -16.14 -0.93
N ILE A 239 19.56 -15.09 -0.12
CA ILE A 239 20.20 -15.16 1.21
C ILE A 239 19.16 -14.96 2.30
#